data_AF-A0A1E3A0R3-F1
#
_entry.id   AF-A0A1E3A0R3-F1
#
_cell.length_a   1.000
_cell.length_b   1.000
_cell.length_c   1.000
_cell.angle_alpha   90.00
_cell.angle_beta   90.00
_cell.angle_gamma   90.00
#
_symmetry.space_group_name_H-M   'P 1'
#
loop_
_entity.id
_entity.type
_entity.pdbx_description
1 polymer ?
#
loop_
_entity_poly.entity_id
_entity_poly.type
_entity_poly.pdbx_seq_one_letter_code
_entity_poly.pdbx_strand_id
1 'polypeptide(L)'
;MAYLFSIVELAAESGEAARFFANDRPQDAYDMMFLEEAKDFFSKIVQDQRVRVSIHTYEYCTGADIPAGDLEYLSRNFEKLERAERLRDLGEQNITMNWAHLFDDDITWMFKEHEPDNEL
;
A
#
# COMPACT_ATOMS: atom_id res chain seq x y z
N MET A 1 -22.10 1.29 3.65
CA MET A 1 -20.91 0.48 3.96
C MET A 1 -19.72 1.42 3.95
N ALA A 2 -18.80 1.30 4.91
CA ALA A 2 -17.53 2.00 4.86
C ALA A 2 -16.68 1.36 3.76
N TYR A 3 -15.96 2.18 3.00
CA TYR A 3 -15.11 1.74 1.89
C TYR A 3 -13.65 1.86 2.29
N LEU A 4 -12.86 0.82 2.06
CA LEU A 4 -11.44 0.76 2.38
C LEU A 4 -10.61 0.90 1.10
N PHE A 5 -9.55 1.68 1.19
CA PHE A 5 -8.51 1.70 0.18
C PHE A 5 -7.15 1.93 0.83
N SER A 6 -6.11 1.56 0.11
CA SER A 6 -4.74 1.81 0.53
C SER A 6 -3.99 2.65 -0.50
N ILE A 7 -3.05 3.45 -0.02
CA ILE A 7 -1.99 4.01 -0.84
C ILE A 7 -0.78 3.11 -0.65
N VAL A 8 -0.28 2.55 -1.75
CA VAL A 8 0.86 1.66 -1.75
C VAL A 8 2.04 2.38 -2.37
N GLU A 9 3.15 2.41 -1.65
CA GLU A 9 4.42 2.98 -2.09
C GLU A 9 5.48 1.88 -2.17
N LEU A 10 6.14 1.76 -3.31
CA LEU A 10 7.21 0.82 -3.59
C LEU A 10 8.50 1.59 -3.78
N ALA A 11 9.57 1.13 -3.14
CA ALA A 11 10.91 1.69 -3.29
C ALA A 11 11.93 0.56 -3.41
N ALA A 12 12.54 0.45 -4.58
CA ALA A 12 13.57 -0.53 -4.89
C ALA A 12 14.97 -0.03 -4.48
N GLU A 13 15.88 -0.95 -4.14
CA GLU A 13 17.29 -0.63 -3.85
C GLU A 13 18.00 0.06 -5.03
N SER A 14 17.55 -0.18 -6.26
CA SER A 14 18.05 0.51 -7.45
C SER A 14 17.68 2.00 -7.51
N GLY A 15 16.81 2.49 -6.62
CA GLY A 15 16.30 3.85 -6.59
C GLY A 15 15.01 4.07 -7.38
N GLU A 16 14.47 3.03 -8.02
CA GLU A 16 13.16 3.08 -8.68
C GLU A 16 12.06 3.13 -7.61
N ALA A 17 11.04 3.97 -7.81
CA ALA A 17 9.92 4.06 -6.90
C ALA A 17 8.58 4.20 -7.64
N ALA A 18 7.51 3.68 -7.03
CA ALA A 18 6.15 3.81 -7.52
C ALA A 18 5.20 4.10 -6.36
N ARG A 19 4.13 4.84 -6.64
CA ARG A 19 3.03 5.10 -5.70
C ARG A 19 1.71 4.96 -6.43
N PHE A 20 0.79 4.18 -5.88
CA PHE A 20 -0.53 3.96 -6.48
C PHE A 20 -1.60 3.69 -5.42
N PHE A 21 -2.86 3.79 -5.83
CA PHE A 21 -4.01 3.50 -4.98
C PHE A 21 -4.45 2.06 -5.24
N ALA A 22 -4.74 1.32 -4.18
CA ALA A 22 -5.24 -0.05 -4.22
C ALA A 22 -6.59 -0.13 -3.51
N ASN A 23 -7.49 -0.95 -4.02
CA ASN A 23 -8.71 -1.31 -3.31
C ASN A 23 -8.36 -2.15 -2.09
N ASP A 24 -9.16 -2.02 -1.03
CA ASP A 24 -9.00 -2.77 0.21
C ASP A 24 -7.63 -2.52 0.89
N ARG A 25 -7.16 -3.50 1.67
CA ARG A 25 -5.92 -3.44 2.43
C ARG A 25 -5.04 -4.64 2.05
N PRO A 26 -4.05 -4.47 1.16
CA PRO A 26 -2.98 -5.45 1.01
C PRO A 26 -2.30 -5.64 2.37
N GLN A 27 -2.08 -6.88 2.78
CA GLN A 27 -1.56 -7.23 4.11
C GLN A 27 -0.14 -7.77 4.04
N ASP A 28 0.25 -8.35 2.92
CA ASP A 28 1.53 -9.02 2.76
C ASP A 28 2.11 -8.95 1.34
N ALA A 29 3.29 -9.54 1.16
CA ALA A 29 3.99 -9.58 -0.11
C ALA A 29 3.28 -10.42 -1.19
N TYR A 30 2.41 -11.35 -0.80
CA TYR A 30 1.62 -12.17 -1.72
C TYR A 30 0.46 -11.35 -2.31
N ASP A 31 -0.19 -10.53 -1.50
CA ASP A 31 -1.24 -9.61 -1.97
C ASP A 31 -0.75 -8.65 -3.06
N MET A 32 0.51 -8.23 -2.96
CA MET A 32 1.17 -7.39 -3.97
C MET A 32 1.20 -8.03 -5.36
N MET A 33 1.14 -9.36 -5.46
CA MET A 33 1.06 -10.05 -6.75
C MET A 33 -0.28 -9.93 -7.44
N PHE A 34 -1.32 -9.40 -6.80
CA PHE A 34 -2.62 -9.22 -7.43
C PHE A 34 -2.85 -7.78 -7.91
N LEU A 35 -1.92 -6.88 -7.60
CA LEU A 35 -1.97 -5.48 -7.99
C LEU A 35 -1.24 -5.29 -9.32
N GLU A 36 -1.93 -4.76 -10.33
CA GLU A 36 -1.36 -4.59 -11.68
C GLU A 36 -0.21 -3.58 -11.69
N GLU A 37 -0.34 -2.49 -10.94
CA GLU A 37 0.69 -1.45 -10.78
C GLU A 37 1.95 -2.00 -10.10
N ALA A 38 1.79 -2.90 -9.13
CA ALA A 38 2.91 -3.58 -8.51
C ALA A 38 3.63 -4.48 -9.52
N LYS A 39 2.90 -5.28 -10.31
CA LYS A 39 3.50 -6.12 -11.36
C LYS A 39 4.26 -5.29 -12.38
N ASP A 40 3.67 -4.18 -12.83
CA ASP A 40 4.30 -3.26 -13.77
C ASP A 40 5.60 -2.68 -13.19
N PHE A 41 5.59 -2.25 -11.92
CA PHE A 41 6.80 -1.83 -11.21
C PHE A 41 7.85 -2.94 -11.16
N PHE A 42 7.50 -4.14 -10.68
CA PHE A 42 8.44 -5.26 -10.58
C PHE A 42 9.00 -5.69 -11.94
N SER A 43 8.25 -5.51 -13.04
CA SER A 43 8.74 -5.81 -14.39
C SER A 43 9.84 -4.87 -14.89
N LYS A 44 9.96 -3.66 -14.30
CA LYS A 44 10.90 -2.61 -14.71
C LYS A 44 12.23 -2.65 -13.97
N ILE A 45 12.29 -3.39 -12.87
CA ILE A 45 13.45 -3.44 -11.98
C ILE A 45 14.16 -4.80 -12.07
N VAL A 46 15.41 -4.86 -11.59
CA VAL A 46 16.15 -6.13 -11.43
C VAL A 46 15.38 -7.05 -10.47
N GLN A 47 15.16 -8.31 -10.85
CA GLN A 47 14.27 -9.22 -10.13
C GLN A 47 14.79 -9.62 -8.74
N ASP A 48 16.10 -9.81 -8.62
CA ASP A 48 16.77 -10.15 -7.36
C ASP A 48 17.23 -8.88 -6.63
N GLN A 49 16.27 -8.13 -6.12
CA GLN A 49 16.55 -6.98 -5.26
C GLN A 49 15.47 -6.81 -4.20
N ARG A 50 15.82 -6.14 -3.10
CA ARG A 50 14.83 -5.81 -2.09
C ARG A 50 14.04 -4.57 -2.50
N VAL A 51 12.75 -4.64 -2.21
CA VAL A 51 11.79 -3.56 -2.39
C VAL A 51 11.12 -3.32 -1.04
N ARG A 52 11.24 -2.10 -0.55
CA ARG A 52 10.44 -1.63 0.58
C ARG A 52 9.06 -1.28 0.05
N VAL A 53 8.04 -1.75 0.74
CA VAL A 53 6.65 -1.46 0.45
C VAL A 53 6.02 -0.83 1.68
N SER A 54 5.47 0.36 1.53
CA SER A 54 4.65 1.05 2.52
C SER A 54 3.19 0.98 2.08
N ILE A 55 2.31 0.60 2.98
CA ILE A 55 0.87 0.45 2.73
C ILE A 55 0.13 1.30 3.75
N HIS A 56 -0.39 2.43 3.31
CA HIS A 56 -1.16 3.35 4.14
C HIS A 56 -2.65 3.13 3.90
N THR A 57 -3.40 2.72 4.92
CA THR A 57 -4.82 2.33 4.76
C THR A 57 -5.76 3.42 5.26
N TYR A 58 -6.80 3.69 4.48
CA TYR A 58 -7.83 4.68 4.81
C TYR A 58 -9.23 4.05 4.74
N GLU A 59 -10.08 4.48 5.65
CA GLU A 59 -11.52 4.20 5.67
C GLU A 59 -12.31 5.43 5.27
N TYR A 60 -13.32 5.23 4.42
CA TYR A 60 -14.25 6.28 4.06
C TYR A 60 -15.28 6.56 5.16
N CYS A 61 -15.34 7.81 5.64
CA CYS A 61 -16.31 8.22 6.66
C CYS A 61 -17.74 8.23 6.08
N THR A 62 -18.72 7.69 6.82
CA THR A 62 -20.12 7.65 6.41
C THR A 62 -20.69 9.05 6.13
N GLY A 63 -21.43 9.21 5.02
CA GLY A 63 -22.19 10.43 4.72
C GLY A 63 -21.62 11.31 3.60
N ALA A 64 -20.85 10.74 2.68
CA ALA A 64 -20.46 11.45 1.48
C ALA A 64 -20.68 10.59 0.22
N ASP A 65 -21.22 11.26 -0.81
CA ASP A 65 -21.69 10.67 -2.07
C ASP A 65 -20.51 10.37 -3.01
N ILE A 66 -19.56 9.58 -2.54
CA ILE A 66 -18.42 9.14 -3.34
C ILE A 66 -18.73 7.77 -3.92
N PRO A 67 -18.46 7.54 -5.22
CA PRO A 67 -18.56 6.22 -5.80
C PRO A 67 -17.55 5.31 -5.09
N ALA A 68 -18.04 4.44 -4.20
CA ALA A 68 -17.22 3.43 -3.54
C ALA A 68 -16.53 2.57 -4.61
N GLY A 69 -15.22 2.37 -4.50
CA GLY A 69 -14.45 1.58 -5.45
C GLY A 69 -13.87 2.32 -6.66
N ASP A 70 -14.06 3.64 -6.76
CA ASP A 70 -13.46 4.43 -7.83
C ASP A 70 -12.06 4.94 -7.43
N LEU A 71 -11.03 4.13 -7.71
CA LEU A 71 -9.63 4.48 -7.45
C LEU A 71 -9.16 5.71 -8.23
N GLU A 72 -9.70 5.95 -9.43
CA GLU A 72 -9.36 7.11 -10.23
C GLU A 72 -9.91 8.38 -9.58
N TYR A 73 -11.15 8.33 -9.09
CA TYR A 73 -11.73 9.41 -8.31
C TYR A 73 -10.92 9.65 -7.03
N LEU A 74 -10.57 8.59 -6.28
CA LEU A 74 -9.79 8.70 -5.05
C LEU A 74 -8.43 9.33 -5.33
N SER A 75 -7.71 8.86 -6.35
CA SER A 75 -6.41 9.40 -6.76
C SER A 75 -6.49 10.89 -7.09
N ARG A 76 -7.53 11.33 -7.81
CA ARG A 76 -7.71 12.74 -8.21
C ARG A 76 -8.14 13.66 -7.06
N ASN A 77 -8.78 13.13 -6.02
CA ASN A 77 -9.41 13.93 -4.97
C ASN A 77 -8.85 13.68 -3.57
N PHE A 78 -7.89 12.77 -3.40
CA PHE A 78 -7.36 12.34 -2.10
C PHE A 78 -7.03 13.52 -1.17
N GLU A 79 -6.20 14.47 -1.61
CA GLU A 79 -5.81 15.62 -0.77
C GLU A 79 -7.01 16.45 -0.30
N LYS A 80 -8.05 16.58 -1.12
CA LYS A 80 -9.27 17.32 -0.76
C LYS A 80 -10.09 16.56 0.27
N LEU A 81 -10.18 15.24 0.11
CA LEU A 81 -10.91 14.35 1.01
C LEU A 81 -10.22 14.27 2.37
N GLU A 82 -8.89 14.15 2.36
CA GLU A 82 -8.04 14.14 3.56
C GLU A 82 -8.17 15.47 4.34
N ARG A 83 -8.00 16.62 3.67
CA ARG A 83 -8.16 17.95 4.30
C ARG A 83 -9.57 18.21 4.83
N ALA A 84 -10.58 17.59 4.23
CA ALA A 84 -11.97 17.71 4.66
C ALA A 84 -12.36 16.70 5.75
N GLU A 85 -11.39 15.95 6.29
CA GLU A 85 -11.59 14.92 7.32
C GLU A 85 -12.66 13.87 6.91
N ARG A 86 -12.77 13.62 5.59
CA ARG A 86 -13.68 12.63 5.02
C ARG A 86 -13.08 11.23 4.97
N LEU A 87 -11.80 11.11 5.33
CA LEU A 87 -11.05 9.88 5.39
C LEU A 87 -10.62 9.66 6.84
N ARG A 88 -10.80 8.45 7.33
CA ARG A 88 -10.23 7.99 8.59
C ARG A 88 -8.96 7.23 8.29
N ASP A 89 -7.84 7.70 8.84
CA ASP A 89 -6.57 6.99 8.79
C ASP A 89 -6.63 5.74 9.67
N LEU A 90 -6.28 4.58 9.10
CA LEU A 90 -6.21 3.29 9.81
C LEU A 90 -4.77 2.83 10.09
N GLY A 91 -3.76 3.59 9.65
CA GLY A 91 -2.35 3.35 9.89
C GLY A 91 -1.55 2.89 8.67
N GLU A 92 -0.23 2.88 8.86
CA GLU A 92 0.77 2.43 7.88
C GLU A 92 1.32 1.06 8.26
N GLN A 93 1.48 0.18 7.27
CA GLN A 93 2.22 -1.07 7.38
C GLN A 93 3.42 -1.04 6.44
N ASN A 94 4.59 -1.48 6.93
CA ASN A 94 5.80 -1.57 6.15
C ASN A 94 6.19 -3.04 5.97
N ILE A 95 6.43 -3.46 4.73
CA ILE A 95 6.99 -4.77 4.40
C ILE A 95 8.24 -4.59 3.55
N THR A 96 9.21 -5.49 3.69
CA THR A 96 10.34 -5.58 2.76
C THR A 96 10.20 -6.90 2.02
N MET A 97 10.19 -6.85 0.69
CA MET A 97 10.07 -8.04 -0.14
C MET A 97 11.12 -8.13 -1.25
N ASN A 98 11.37 -9.33 -1.76
CA ASN A 98 12.18 -9.57 -2.95
C ASN A 98 11.34 -10.44 -3.89
N TRP A 99 11.06 -9.93 -5.09
CA TRP A 99 10.13 -10.56 -6.01
C TRP A 99 10.62 -11.90 -6.53
N ALA A 100 11.93 -12.03 -6.82
CA ALA A 100 12.51 -13.28 -7.30
C ALA A 100 12.41 -14.42 -6.28
N HIS A 101 12.40 -14.09 -4.99
CA HIS A 101 12.39 -15.04 -3.89
C HIS A 101 11.07 -15.07 -3.13
N LEU A 102 9.97 -14.61 -3.76
CA LEU A 102 8.67 -14.52 -3.10
C LEU A 102 8.13 -15.87 -2.63
N PHE A 103 8.53 -16.94 -3.33
CA PHE A 103 8.11 -18.33 -3.07
C PHE A 103 9.21 -19.20 -2.49
N ASP A 104 10.35 -18.60 -2.14
CA ASP A 104 11.41 -19.36 -1.49
C ASP A 104 10.97 -19.66 -0.06
N ASP A 105 10.87 -20.95 0.26
CA ASP A 105 10.38 -21.47 1.56
C ASP A 105 11.17 -20.96 2.79
N ASP A 106 12.28 -20.24 2.59
CA ASP A 106 13.25 -19.83 3.60
C ASP A 106 13.30 -18.31 3.87
N ILE A 107 12.46 -17.49 3.22
CA ILE A 107 12.46 -16.04 3.48
C ILE A 107 11.56 -15.69 4.66
N THR A 108 12.21 -15.46 5.80
CA THR A 108 11.61 -14.69 6.90
C THR A 108 11.44 -13.25 6.44
N TRP A 109 10.27 -12.90 5.90
CA TRP A 109 9.90 -11.51 5.64
C TRP A 109 9.93 -10.77 6.98
N MET A 110 10.94 -9.93 7.19
CA MET A 110 11.05 -9.17 8.43
C MET A 110 9.99 -8.05 8.42
N PHE A 111 8.81 -8.38 8.94
CA PHE A 111 7.80 -7.41 9.32
C PHE A 111 8.38 -6.56 10.45
N LYS A 112 8.62 -5.28 10.19
CA LYS A 112 8.72 -4.32 11.27
C LYS A 112 7.31 -3.82 11.49
N GLU A 113 6.55 -4.50 12.35
CA GLU A 113 5.35 -3.89 12.93
C GLU A 113 5.79 -2.56 13.53
N HIS A 114 5.16 -1.48 13.09
CA HIS A 114 5.34 -0.20 13.75
C HIS A 114 4.70 -0.36 15.13
N GLU A 115 5.53 -0.55 16.17
CA GLU A 115 5.06 -0.36 17.54
C GLU A 115 4.55 1.08 17.61
N PRO A 116 3.27 1.33 17.95
CA PRO A 116 2.86 2.69 18.25
C PRO A 116 3.72 3.15 19.42
N ASP A 117 4.45 4.25 19.22
CA ASP A 117 5.18 4.93 20.29
C ASP A 117 4.18 5.20 21.43
N ASN A 118 4.22 4.34 22.43
CA ASN A 118 3.48 4.51 23.67
C ASN A 118 4.32 5.46 24.53
N GLU A 119 4.39 6.72 24.10
CA GLU A 119 4.83 7.81 24.98
C GLU A 119 3.72 8.04 26.01
N LEU A 120 3.87 7.41 27.18
CA LEU A 120 3.21 7.75 28.44
C LEU A 120 4.20 8.42 29.39
#